data_AF-A0A2N5ZEW7-F1
#
_entry.id   AF-A0A2N5ZEW7-F1
#
_cell.length_a   1.000
_cell.length_b   1.000
_cell.length_c   1.000
_cell.angle_alpha   90.00
_cell.angle_beta   90.00
_cell.angle_gamma   90.00
#
_symmetry.space_group_name_H-M   'P 1'
#
loop_
_entity.id
_entity.type
_entity.pdbx_description
1 polymer ?
#
loop_
_entity_poly.entity_id
_entity_poly.type
_entity_poly.pdbx_seq_one_letter_code
_entity_poly.pdbx_strand_id
1 'polypeptide(L)'
;MRKLLLFAFAAVLFSSNVIAQQSISTKPTLAPAKKNFIGLGTGINADTGFFGAVLNFGLSEKSMLGLAGGIGGWGFKAATNMQFHPKGYYKHFFKVGVSVASGISEITLPMETVEYGDTDVSMRYNPVYNANLSIGYNFKLGNSGRLYIEGGYAITLTEDAYEVLDDVELTSDTKSILDMQTPGGIRLALGIDFGI
;
A
#
# COMPACT_ATOMS: atom_id res chain seq x y z
N MET A 1 -7.62 5.41 24.58
CA MET A 1 -8.67 4.36 24.73
C MET A 1 -10.03 4.74 24.14
N ARG A 2 -10.55 5.97 24.34
CA ARG A 2 -11.88 6.40 23.83
C ARG A 2 -12.04 6.34 22.29
N LYS A 3 -10.96 6.57 21.53
CA LYS A 3 -10.93 6.47 20.06
C LYS A 3 -10.92 5.03 19.53
N LEU A 4 -10.37 4.08 20.30
CA LEU A 4 -10.32 2.65 19.96
C LEU A 4 -11.72 2.00 20.11
N LEU A 5 -12.46 2.43 21.15
CA LEU A 5 -13.85 2.03 21.39
C LEU A 5 -14.80 2.53 20.29
N LEU A 6 -14.59 3.74 19.77
CA LEU A 6 -15.40 4.27 18.67
C LEU A 6 -15.18 3.49 17.37
N PHE A 7 -13.94 3.09 17.08
CA PHE A 7 -13.61 2.28 15.90
C PHE A 7 -14.17 0.86 15.97
N ALA A 8 -14.10 0.24 17.16
CA ALA A 8 -14.70 -1.07 17.40
C ALA A 8 -16.24 -1.03 17.31
N PHE A 9 -16.87 0.05 17.78
CA PHE A 9 -18.33 0.22 17.71
C PHE A 9 -18.81 0.44 16.26
N ALA A 10 -18.06 1.21 15.46
CA ALA A 10 -18.35 1.38 14.05
C ALA A 10 -18.23 0.06 13.27
N ALA A 11 -17.21 -0.76 13.55
CA ALA A 11 -17.02 -2.05 12.88
C ALA A 11 -18.16 -3.06 13.14
N VAL A 12 -18.82 -2.99 14.31
CA VAL A 12 -19.97 -3.85 14.66
C VAL A 12 -21.27 -3.38 13.99
N LEU A 13 -21.43 -2.07 13.73
CA LEU A 13 -22.62 -1.54 13.05
C LEU A 13 -22.62 -1.80 11.53
N PHE A 14 -21.43 -1.98 10.92
CA PHE A 14 -21.32 -2.37 9.52
C PHE A 14 -21.51 -3.86 9.25
N SER A 15 -21.39 -4.72 10.27
CA SER A 15 -21.60 -6.17 10.12
C SER A 15 -23.07 -6.60 10.27
N SER A 16 -23.95 -5.77 10.84
CA SER A 16 -25.35 -6.12 11.08
C SER A 16 -26.31 -5.86 9.91
N ASN A 17 -25.85 -5.27 8.79
CA ASN A 17 -26.72 -4.92 7.66
C ASN A 17 -26.58 -5.85 6.42
N VAL A 18 -25.81 -6.93 6.52
CA VAL A 18 -25.51 -7.83 5.37
C VAL A 18 -26.34 -9.12 5.37
N ILE A 19 -27.24 -9.33 6.34
CA ILE A 19 -28.09 -10.53 6.42
C ILE A 19 -29.57 -10.15 6.27
N ALA A 20 -30.00 -9.70 5.09
CA ALA A 20 -31.42 -9.59 4.75
C ALA A 20 -31.64 -9.36 3.25
N GLN A 21 -31.33 -10.35 2.41
CA GLN A 21 -31.95 -10.56 1.08
C GLN A 21 -31.40 -11.84 0.44
N GLN A 22 -31.86 -13.00 0.93
CA GLN A 22 -31.80 -14.25 0.18
C GLN A 22 -33.14 -14.48 -0.50
N SER A 23 -33.24 -14.16 -1.80
CA SER A 23 -34.23 -14.82 -2.66
C SER A 23 -33.60 -16.12 -3.17
N ILE A 24 -34.15 -17.26 -2.78
CA ILE A 24 -33.69 -18.58 -3.22
C ILE A 24 -33.98 -18.72 -4.71
N SER A 25 -32.95 -18.62 -5.54
CA SER A 25 -32.98 -19.01 -6.96
C SER A 25 -32.26 -20.34 -7.10
N THR A 26 -33.01 -21.41 -7.33
CA THR A 26 -32.52 -22.78 -7.54
C THR A 26 -31.95 -22.96 -8.94
N LYS A 27 -30.76 -22.43 -9.17
CA LYS A 27 -29.78 -23.05 -10.08
C LYS A 27 -28.55 -23.38 -9.25
N PRO A 28 -27.96 -24.58 -9.37
CA PRO A 28 -26.62 -24.80 -8.85
C PRO A 28 -25.68 -23.97 -9.72
N THR A 29 -25.56 -22.69 -9.40
CA THR A 29 -24.51 -21.84 -9.92
C THR A 29 -23.24 -22.41 -9.31
N LEU A 30 -22.49 -23.18 -10.11
CA LEU A 30 -21.11 -23.56 -9.79
C LEU A 30 -20.46 -22.32 -9.18
N ALA A 31 -19.99 -22.42 -7.93
CA ALA A 31 -19.30 -21.31 -7.29
C ALA A 31 -18.22 -20.84 -8.27
N PRO A 32 -18.34 -19.61 -8.82
CA PRO A 32 -17.48 -19.22 -9.92
C PRO A 32 -16.02 -19.25 -9.46
N ALA A 33 -15.17 -19.67 -10.38
CA ALA A 33 -13.79 -20.01 -10.10
C ALA A 33 -13.08 -18.85 -9.37
N LYS A 34 -12.51 -19.18 -8.20
CA LYS A 34 -11.54 -18.32 -7.52
C LYS A 34 -10.38 -18.09 -8.49
N LYS A 35 -10.08 -16.82 -8.77
CA LYS A 35 -8.96 -16.46 -9.65
C LYS A 35 -7.81 -15.96 -8.80
N ASN A 36 -6.65 -16.54 -9.00
CA ASN A 36 -5.41 -16.04 -8.42
C ASN A 36 -4.67 -15.26 -9.50
N PHE A 37 -3.86 -14.29 -9.08
CA PHE A 37 -3.05 -13.52 -10.00
C PHE A 37 -1.64 -13.37 -9.45
N ILE A 38 -0.66 -13.43 -10.34
CA ILE A 38 0.69 -12.94 -10.10
C ILE A 38 0.90 -11.70 -10.95
N GLY A 39 1.56 -10.69 -10.41
CA GLY A 39 1.72 -9.44 -11.12
C GLY A 39 2.98 -8.69 -10.77
N LEU A 40 3.19 -7.61 -11.52
CA LEU A 40 4.23 -6.63 -11.30
C LEU A 40 3.58 -5.27 -11.08
N GLY A 41 4.18 -4.46 -10.21
CA GLY A 41 3.67 -3.15 -9.85
C GLY A 41 4.77 -2.12 -9.69
N THR A 42 4.40 -0.87 -9.87
CA THR A 42 5.24 0.31 -9.68
C THR A 42 4.39 1.47 -9.16
N GLY A 43 5.01 2.40 -8.44
CA GLY A 43 4.39 3.67 -8.12
C GLY A 43 4.99 4.39 -6.93
N ILE A 44 4.33 5.50 -6.56
CA ILE A 44 4.68 6.33 -5.42
C ILE A 44 3.88 5.81 -4.22
N ASN A 45 4.58 5.44 -3.16
CA ASN A 45 4.01 4.80 -1.97
C ASN A 45 3.14 3.56 -2.29
N ALA A 46 3.29 2.96 -3.47
CA ALA A 46 2.61 1.75 -3.88
C ALA A 46 3.05 0.56 -3.01
N ASP A 47 2.24 -0.49 -2.94
CA ASP A 47 2.56 -1.71 -2.17
C ASP A 47 3.88 -2.36 -2.62
N THR A 48 4.23 -2.21 -3.90
CA THR A 48 5.47 -2.70 -4.53
C THR A 48 6.61 -1.69 -4.52
N GLY A 49 6.39 -0.45 -4.08
CA GLY A 49 7.35 0.64 -4.26
C GLY A 49 7.57 1.00 -5.74
N PHE A 50 8.78 1.44 -6.09
CA PHE A 50 9.16 1.79 -7.46
C PHE A 50 9.09 0.59 -8.40
N PHE A 51 9.35 -0.61 -7.90
CA PHE A 51 9.21 -1.84 -8.67
C PHE A 51 9.07 -3.04 -7.74
N GLY A 52 8.16 -3.96 -8.05
CA GLY A 52 7.98 -5.17 -7.26
C GLY A 52 6.95 -6.14 -7.84
N ALA A 53 6.75 -7.22 -7.11
CA ALA A 53 5.82 -8.29 -7.45
C ALA A 53 4.62 -8.29 -6.51
N VAL A 54 3.48 -8.77 -7.02
CA VAL A 54 2.23 -8.91 -6.29
C VAL A 54 1.68 -10.32 -6.49
N LEU A 55 1.19 -10.91 -5.41
CA LEU A 55 0.39 -12.13 -5.41
C LEU A 55 -1.00 -11.79 -4.90
N ASN A 56 -2.03 -12.07 -5.69
CA ASN A 56 -3.41 -11.85 -5.31
C ASN A 56 -4.16 -13.18 -5.27
N PHE A 57 -4.69 -13.52 -4.10
CA PHE A 57 -5.45 -14.75 -3.87
C PHE A 57 -6.94 -14.44 -3.84
N GLY A 58 -7.72 -15.06 -4.73
CA GLY A 58 -9.16 -14.91 -4.77
C GLY A 58 -9.82 -15.58 -3.57
N LEU A 59 -10.37 -14.80 -2.64
CA LEU A 59 -11.10 -15.33 -1.48
C LEU A 59 -12.58 -15.61 -1.84
N SER A 60 -13.18 -14.71 -2.62
CA SER A 60 -14.54 -14.77 -3.15
C SER A 60 -14.60 -14.02 -4.48
N GLU A 61 -15.71 -14.10 -5.22
CA GLU A 61 -15.94 -13.31 -6.46
C GLU A 61 -15.68 -11.81 -6.36
N LYS A 62 -15.76 -11.27 -5.15
CA LYS A 62 -15.65 -9.84 -4.86
C LYS A 62 -14.50 -9.53 -3.93
N SER A 63 -13.75 -10.51 -3.43
CA SER A 63 -12.74 -10.27 -2.41
C SER A 63 -11.44 -10.97 -2.75
N MET A 64 -10.32 -10.27 -2.56
CA MET A 64 -8.98 -10.81 -2.74
C MET A 64 -8.08 -10.45 -1.56
N LEU A 65 -7.15 -11.35 -1.25
CA LEU A 65 -6.01 -11.05 -0.38
C LEU A 65 -4.79 -10.79 -1.26
N GLY A 66 -4.12 -9.66 -1.08
CA GLY A 66 -2.89 -9.31 -1.76
C GLY A 66 -1.68 -9.44 -0.83
N LEU A 67 -0.59 -9.95 -1.37
CA LEU A 67 0.76 -9.86 -0.82
C LEU A 67 1.63 -9.16 -1.86
N ALA A 68 2.48 -8.24 -1.44
CA ALA A 68 3.40 -7.56 -2.34
C ALA A 68 4.77 -7.41 -1.71
N GLY A 69 5.79 -7.37 -2.56
CA GLY A 69 7.16 -7.08 -2.16
C GLY A 69 7.90 -6.38 -3.29
N GLY A 70 8.84 -5.49 -2.93
CA GLY A 70 9.59 -4.73 -3.91
C GLY A 70 10.62 -3.80 -3.29
N ILE A 71 11.02 -2.79 -4.06
CA ILE A 71 12.01 -1.79 -3.67
C ILE A 71 11.43 -0.39 -3.76
N GLY A 72 11.79 0.48 -2.81
CA GLY A 72 11.44 1.90 -2.80
C GLY A 72 12.58 2.76 -2.30
N GLY A 73 12.35 4.07 -2.18
CA GLY A 73 13.36 5.02 -1.69
C GLY A 73 13.81 4.78 -0.25
N TRP A 74 13.02 4.02 0.53
CA TRP A 74 13.26 3.70 1.93
C TRP A 74 13.63 2.22 2.16
N GLY A 75 14.32 1.63 1.18
CA GLY A 75 14.76 0.24 1.19
C GLY A 75 13.75 -0.75 0.62
N PHE A 76 13.79 -2.00 1.11
CA PHE A 76 12.86 -3.05 0.69
C PHE A 76 11.47 -2.81 1.25
N LYS A 77 10.45 -3.14 0.46
CA LYS A 77 9.06 -2.99 0.84
C LYS A 77 8.36 -4.34 0.89
N ALA A 78 7.51 -4.53 1.89
CA ALA A 78 6.57 -5.64 1.96
C ALA A 78 5.18 -5.11 2.34
N ALA A 79 4.14 -5.70 1.78
CA ALA A 79 2.77 -5.28 2.06
C ALA A 79 1.79 -6.44 2.02
N THR A 80 0.70 -6.30 2.77
CA THR A 80 -0.48 -7.13 2.67
C THR A 80 -1.73 -6.28 2.60
N ASN A 81 -2.72 -6.70 1.83
CA ASN A 81 -3.95 -5.94 1.63
C ASN A 81 -5.16 -6.85 1.40
N MET A 82 -6.35 -6.32 1.67
CA MET A 82 -7.60 -6.88 1.20
C MET A 82 -8.19 -5.95 0.14
N GLN A 83 -8.69 -6.54 -0.95
CA GLN A 83 -9.36 -5.83 -2.02
C GLN A 83 -10.82 -6.26 -2.10
N PHE A 84 -11.70 -5.29 -2.31
CA PHE A 84 -13.11 -5.49 -2.58
C PHE A 84 -13.45 -5.01 -3.99
N HIS A 85 -14.08 -5.88 -4.78
CA HIS A 85 -14.37 -5.75 -6.20
C HIS A 85 -15.88 -5.86 -6.43
N PRO A 86 -16.65 -4.76 -6.31
CA PRO A 86 -18.12 -4.81 -6.33
C PRO A 86 -18.71 -5.43 -7.61
N LYS A 87 -18.00 -5.28 -8.74
CA LYS A 87 -18.41 -5.72 -10.09
C LYS A 87 -17.55 -6.87 -10.63
N GLY A 88 -16.94 -7.66 -9.73
CA GLY A 88 -15.99 -8.73 -10.06
C GLY A 88 -14.57 -8.19 -10.29
N TYR A 89 -13.59 -9.08 -10.51
CA TYR A 89 -12.15 -8.76 -10.54
C TYR A 89 -11.67 -7.79 -11.64
N TYR A 90 -12.58 -7.29 -12.48
CA TYR A 90 -12.33 -6.28 -13.49
C TYR A 90 -13.19 -5.05 -13.17
N LYS A 91 -12.71 -3.85 -13.52
CA LYS A 91 -13.27 -2.53 -13.13
C LYS A 91 -12.84 -2.10 -11.71
N HIS A 92 -13.70 -1.34 -11.04
CA HIS A 92 -13.40 -0.66 -9.80
C HIS A 92 -13.15 -1.62 -8.64
N PHE A 93 -12.19 -1.27 -7.80
CA PHE A 93 -11.93 -1.94 -6.53
C PHE A 93 -11.60 -0.94 -5.44
N PHE A 94 -11.87 -1.34 -4.20
CA PHE A 94 -11.41 -0.68 -2.98
C PHE A 94 -10.36 -1.57 -2.33
N LYS A 95 -9.33 -0.97 -1.73
CA LYS A 95 -8.25 -1.72 -1.09
C LYS A 95 -7.88 -1.10 0.24
N VAL A 96 -7.69 -1.96 1.23
CA VAL A 96 -7.18 -1.62 2.55
C VAL A 96 -6.01 -2.53 2.87
N GLY A 97 -4.98 -2.03 3.54
CA GLY A 97 -3.83 -2.88 3.84
C GLY A 97 -2.82 -2.24 4.77
N VAL A 98 -1.75 -2.97 5.03
CA VAL A 98 -0.59 -2.50 5.78
C VAL A 98 0.68 -2.75 4.98
N SER A 99 1.65 -1.87 5.09
CA SER A 99 2.96 -2.05 4.46
C SER A 99 4.08 -1.64 5.40
N VAL A 100 5.25 -2.21 5.18
CA VAL A 100 6.50 -1.86 5.85
C VAL A 100 7.55 -1.54 4.80
N ALA A 101 8.30 -0.47 5.01
CA ALA A 101 9.57 -0.21 4.33
C ALA A 101 10.70 -0.49 5.33
N SER A 102 11.75 -1.20 4.90
CA SER A 102 12.79 -1.72 5.81
C SER A 102 13.66 -0.65 6.42
N GLY A 103 13.74 0.54 5.80
CA GLY A 103 14.77 1.51 6.12
C GLY A 103 16.13 1.10 5.55
N ILE A 104 17.15 1.91 5.88
CA ILE A 104 18.54 1.79 5.46
C ILE A 104 19.39 2.13 6.69
N SER A 105 20.27 1.22 7.10
CA SER A 105 21.01 1.33 8.37
C SER A 105 21.94 2.54 8.43
N GLU A 106 22.52 2.89 7.29
CA GLU A 106 23.42 4.02 7.11
C GLU A 106 23.42 4.41 5.63
N ILE A 107 23.20 5.70 5.37
CA ILE A 107 23.25 6.30 4.05
C ILE A 107 23.89 7.68 4.17
N THR A 108 24.86 7.96 3.31
CA THR A 108 25.48 9.29 3.23
C THR A 108 24.96 9.99 1.99
N LEU A 109 24.39 11.17 2.15
CA LEU A 109 23.84 11.98 1.07
C LEU A 109 24.39 13.41 1.16
N PRO A 110 24.68 14.05 0.01
CA PRO A 110 24.97 15.48 0.00
C PRO A 110 23.70 16.24 0.36
N MET A 111 23.75 17.01 1.45
CA MET A 111 22.62 17.76 1.98
C MET A 111 23.05 19.14 2.47
N GLU A 112 22.10 20.08 2.47
CA GLU A 112 22.32 21.42 2.98
C GLU A 112 22.17 21.42 4.51
N THR A 113 23.22 21.86 5.19
CA THR A 113 23.32 22.01 6.65
C THR A 113 23.38 23.47 7.05
N VAL A 114 22.99 23.77 8.29
CA VAL A 114 23.04 25.13 8.84
C VAL A 114 24.49 25.61 9.00
N GLU A 115 25.40 24.71 9.35
CA GLU A 115 26.78 25.03 9.74
C GLU A 115 27.75 25.12 8.55
N TYR A 116 27.62 24.21 7.58
CA TYR A 116 28.64 24.00 6.55
C TYR A 116 28.12 24.17 5.11
N GLY A 117 26.84 24.51 4.93
CA GLY A 117 26.20 24.51 3.62
C GLY A 117 26.07 23.09 3.08
N ASP A 118 26.37 22.87 1.80
CA ASP A 118 26.33 21.55 1.18
C ASP A 118 27.48 20.67 1.67
N THR A 119 27.14 19.63 2.44
CA THR A 119 28.10 18.62 2.93
C THR A 119 27.50 17.23 2.86
N ASP A 120 28.37 16.21 2.87
CA ASP A 120 27.94 14.83 2.99
C ASP A 120 27.49 14.57 4.43
N VAL A 121 26.23 14.17 4.59
CA VAL A 121 25.63 13.88 5.89
C VAL A 121 25.19 12.43 5.95
N SER A 122 25.66 11.74 6.98
CA SER A 122 25.32 10.35 7.30
C SER A 122 24.03 10.30 8.08
N MET A 123 23.12 9.46 7.60
CA MET A 123 21.80 9.27 8.18
C MET A 123 21.46 7.80 8.30
N ARG A 124 20.53 7.50 9.20
CA ARG A 124 19.82 6.23 9.27
C ARG A 124 18.38 6.43 8.88
N TYR A 125 17.89 5.61 7.96
CA TYR A 125 16.47 5.52 7.64
C TYR A 125 15.87 4.38 8.46
N ASN A 126 14.95 4.71 9.37
CA ASN A 126 14.28 3.74 10.23
C ASN A 126 13.19 2.98 9.45
N PRO A 127 12.81 1.76 9.89
CA PRO A 127 11.69 1.04 9.30
C PRO A 127 10.37 1.80 9.46
N VAL A 128 9.62 1.97 8.36
CA VAL A 128 8.37 2.74 8.36
C VAL A 128 7.16 1.84 8.08
N TYR A 129 6.24 1.79 9.04
CA TYR A 129 4.96 1.07 8.93
C TYR A 129 3.87 2.02 8.46
N ASN A 130 2.99 1.54 7.58
CA ASN A 130 1.92 2.32 6.98
C ASN A 130 0.60 1.56 6.95
N ALA A 131 -0.49 2.21 7.34
CA ALA A 131 -1.85 1.78 7.02
C ALA A 131 -2.30 2.42 5.69
N ASN A 132 -2.89 1.63 4.80
CA ASN A 132 -3.11 2.03 3.42
C ASN A 132 -4.60 1.93 3.07
N LEU A 133 -5.11 2.95 2.39
CA LEU A 133 -6.44 2.97 1.81
C LEU A 133 -6.34 3.44 0.35
N SER A 134 -6.97 2.72 -0.57
CA SER A 134 -6.98 3.11 -1.98
C SER A 134 -8.23 2.65 -2.72
N ILE A 135 -8.45 3.29 -3.87
CA ILE A 135 -9.42 2.92 -4.89
C ILE A 135 -8.67 2.77 -6.21
N GLY A 136 -9.11 1.85 -7.05
CA GLY A 136 -8.50 1.68 -8.36
C GLY A 136 -9.44 1.09 -9.38
N TYR A 137 -8.91 0.89 -10.59
CA TYR A 137 -9.62 0.33 -11.72
C TYR A 137 -8.74 -0.70 -12.44
N ASN A 138 -9.31 -1.90 -12.66
CA ASN A 138 -8.72 -2.99 -13.42
C ASN A 138 -9.25 -3.00 -14.86
N PHE A 139 -8.40 -2.69 -15.82
CA PHE A 139 -8.63 -2.92 -17.24
C PHE A 139 -8.40 -4.40 -17.56
N LYS A 140 -9.35 -5.05 -18.21
CA LYS A 140 -9.18 -6.42 -18.68
C LYS A 140 -8.16 -6.46 -19.82
N LEU A 141 -7.16 -7.32 -19.71
CA LEU A 141 -6.14 -7.53 -20.73
C LEU A 141 -6.18 -8.99 -21.21
N GLY A 142 -6.74 -9.22 -22.40
CA GLY A 142 -6.94 -10.57 -22.92
C GLY A 142 -7.86 -11.42 -22.05
N ASN A 143 -7.60 -12.74 -21.99
CA ASN A 143 -8.48 -13.69 -21.29
C ASN A 143 -8.21 -13.80 -19.79
N SER A 144 -6.94 -13.65 -19.38
CA SER A 144 -6.51 -13.87 -18.00
C SER A 144 -5.71 -12.71 -17.40
N GLY A 145 -5.37 -11.67 -18.17
CA GLY A 145 -4.62 -10.52 -17.67
C GLY A 145 -5.50 -9.38 -17.19
N ARG A 146 -4.94 -8.51 -16.34
CA ARG A 146 -5.49 -7.18 -16.03
C ARG A 146 -4.38 -6.16 -15.84
N LEU A 147 -4.60 -4.95 -16.33
CA LEU A 147 -3.80 -3.77 -16.01
C LEU A 147 -4.56 -2.98 -14.95
N TYR A 148 -3.91 -2.53 -13.88
CA TYR A 148 -4.54 -1.72 -12.85
C TYR A 148 -3.92 -0.34 -12.75
N ILE A 149 -4.78 0.63 -12.42
CA ILE A 149 -4.40 1.94 -11.91
C ILE A 149 -5.05 2.11 -10.54
N GLU A 150 -4.31 2.68 -9.60
CA GLU A 150 -4.73 2.83 -8.22
C GLU A 150 -4.29 4.18 -7.67
N GLY A 151 -5.19 4.83 -6.94
CA GLY A 151 -4.91 6.04 -6.18
C GLY A 151 -5.39 5.90 -4.74
N GLY A 152 -4.68 6.51 -3.79
CA GLY A 152 -5.06 6.42 -2.38
C GLY A 152 -4.17 7.23 -1.45
N TYR A 153 -4.15 6.83 -0.18
CA TYR A 153 -3.39 7.47 0.87
C TYR A 153 -2.79 6.44 1.84
N ALA A 154 -1.56 6.67 2.26
CA ALA A 154 -0.82 5.91 3.27
C ALA A 154 -0.72 6.76 4.54
N ILE A 155 -1.20 6.22 5.64
CA ILE A 155 -1.08 6.82 6.97
C ILE A 155 0.12 6.17 7.64
N THR A 156 1.16 6.97 7.90
CA THR A 156 2.36 6.53 8.61
C THR A 156 2.02 6.21 10.06
N LEU A 157 2.49 5.05 10.53
CA LEU A 157 2.30 4.55 11.90
C LEU A 157 3.59 4.61 12.73
N THR A 158 4.73 4.86 12.08
CA THR A 158 6.03 5.06 12.71
C THR A 158 6.23 6.55 13.00
N GLU A 159 6.67 6.84 14.23
CA GLU A 159 7.24 8.15 14.59
C GLU A 159 8.76 8.10 14.30
N ASP A 160 9.35 9.20 13.85
CA ASP A 160 10.79 9.32 13.54
C ASP A 160 11.31 8.42 12.41
N ALA A 161 11.00 8.78 11.17
CA ALA A 161 11.37 7.99 10.00
C ALA A 161 12.88 7.96 9.71
N TYR A 162 13.64 8.96 10.15
CA TYR A 162 15.08 9.06 9.95
C TYR A 162 15.79 9.65 11.17
N GLU A 163 17.10 9.42 11.25
CA GLU A 163 18.01 9.94 12.27
C GLU A 163 19.26 10.46 11.56
N VAL A 164 19.73 11.65 11.93
CA VAL A 164 21.02 12.20 11.48
C VAL A 164 22.10 11.66 12.42
N LEU A 165 23.13 11.02 11.87
CA LEU A 165 24.20 10.38 12.66
C LEU A 165 25.37 11.33 12.95
N ASP A 166 25.50 12.38 12.14
CA ASP A 166 26.52 13.41 12.30
C ASP A 166 26.04 14.54 13.24
N ASP A 167 26.99 15.25 13.87
CA ASP A 167 26.71 16.40 14.74
C ASP A 167 26.48 17.68 13.91
N VAL A 168 25.46 17.64 13.05
CA VAL A 168 25.06 18.74 12.15
C VAL A 168 23.55 18.92 12.14
N GLU A 169 23.09 20.17 11.98
CA GLU A 169 21.67 20.46 11.84
C GLU A 169 21.25 20.64 10.36
N LEU A 170 20.24 19.88 9.93
CA LEU A 170 19.65 20.04 8.60
C LEU A 170 18.81 21.32 8.51
N THR A 171 18.88 21.99 7.36
CA THR A 171 18.01 23.14 7.06
C THR A 171 16.53 22.74 7.05
N SER A 172 15.63 23.71 7.25
CA SER A 172 14.17 23.49 7.20
C SER A 172 13.72 22.90 5.86
N ASP A 173 14.37 23.31 4.79
CA ASP A 173 14.05 22.91 3.42
C ASP A 173 14.46 21.46 3.19
N THR A 174 15.67 21.09 3.64
CA THR A 174 16.15 19.71 3.61
C THR A 174 15.26 18.78 4.43
N LYS A 175 14.88 19.18 5.66
CA LYS A 175 13.93 18.43 6.50
C LYS A 175 12.58 18.24 5.78
N SER A 176 12.06 19.28 5.14
CA SER A 176 10.80 19.21 4.38
C SER A 176 10.87 18.26 3.19
N ILE A 177 12.01 18.22 2.50
CA ILE A 177 12.25 17.28 1.39
C ILE A 177 12.30 15.84 1.91
N LEU A 178 13.00 15.60 3.03
CA LEU A 178 13.05 14.27 3.66
C LEU A 178 11.67 13.80 4.14
N ASP A 179 10.89 14.70 4.73
CA ASP A 179 9.52 14.40 5.17
C ASP A 179 8.61 14.06 3.98
N MET A 180 8.81 14.71 2.83
CA MET A 180 8.08 14.39 1.60
C MET A 180 8.50 13.05 0.98
N GLN A 181 9.76 12.63 1.15
CA GLN A 181 10.27 11.34 0.67
C GLN A 181 9.96 10.18 1.62
N THR A 182 9.68 10.49 2.89
CA THR A 182 9.32 9.50 3.91
C THR A 182 8.10 8.69 3.46
N PRO A 183 8.12 7.34 3.59
CA PRO A 183 6.98 6.51 3.22
C PRO A 183 5.69 6.91 3.95
N GLY A 184 4.74 7.43 3.18
CA GLY A 184 3.49 7.99 3.70
C GLY A 184 2.87 8.97 2.71
N GLY A 185 1.62 9.35 2.93
CA GLY A 185 0.94 10.35 2.11
C GLY A 185 0.28 9.78 0.85
N ILE A 186 0.32 10.53 -0.25
CA ILE A 186 -0.38 10.18 -1.50
C ILE A 186 0.19 8.88 -2.07
N ARG A 187 -0.72 7.99 -2.48
CA ARG A 187 -0.39 6.73 -3.14
C ARG A 187 -0.87 6.76 -4.58
N LEU A 188 0.01 6.39 -5.49
CA LEU A 188 -0.33 6.15 -6.90
C LEU A 188 0.37 4.87 -7.32
N ALA A 189 -0.37 3.94 -7.92
CA ALA A 189 0.20 2.70 -8.42
C ALA A 189 -0.33 2.34 -9.80
N LEU A 190 0.54 1.69 -10.57
CA LEU A 190 0.27 1.07 -11.85
C LEU A 190 0.84 -0.34 -11.82
N GLY A 191 0.15 -1.28 -12.46
CA GLY A 191 0.69 -2.62 -12.56
C GLY A 191 -0.10 -3.53 -13.46
N ILE A 192 0.46 -4.71 -13.69
CA ILE A 192 -0.10 -5.75 -14.54
C ILE A 192 -0.14 -7.05 -13.76
N ASP A 193 -1.29 -7.72 -13.83
CA ASP A 193 -1.55 -9.00 -13.18
C ASP A 193 -1.90 -10.04 -14.25
N PHE A 194 -1.39 -11.25 -14.07
CA PHE A 194 -1.63 -12.42 -14.90
C PHE A 194 -2.36 -13.47 -14.08
N GLY A 195 -3.55 -13.86 -14.54
CA GLY A 195 -4.35 -14.89 -13.90
C GLY A 195 -3.71 -16.27 -14.04
N ILE A 196 -3.72 -17.01 -12.94
CA ILE A 196 -3.23 -18.39 -12.81
C ILE A 196 -4.40 -19.31 -12.48
#